data_AF-M4RJW6-F1
#
_entry.id   AF-M4RJW6-F1
#
_cell.length_a   1.000
_cell.length_b   1.000
_cell.length_c   1.000
_cell.angle_alpha   90.00
_cell.angle_beta   90.00
_cell.angle_gamma   90.00
#
_symmetry.space_group_name_H-M   'P 1'
#
loop_
_entity.id
_entity.type
_entity.pdbx_description
1 polymer ?
#
loop_
_entity_poly.entity_id
_entity_poly.type
_entity_poly.pdbx_seq_one_letter_code
_entity_poly.pdbx_strand_id
1 'polypeptide(L)' 'MLRNNLRSSDNRGAIQLGWSFPINDRIQGYVEYFNGYGESLIYYNHHAHRLGIGFKLTNWL' A
#
# COMPACT_ATOMS: atom_id res chain seq x y z
N MET A 1 -1.03 -2.14 -5.91
CA MET A 1 -0.04 -3.23 -6.08
C MET A 1 -0.63 -4.52 -5.53
N LEU A 2 -0.36 -5.65 -6.19
CA LEU A 2 -0.77 -6.98 -5.72
C LEU A 2 0.46 -7.88 -5.68
N ARG A 3 0.62 -8.67 -4.62
CA ARG A 3 1.71 -9.62 -4.40
C ARG A 3 1.12 -10.95 -3.94
N ASN A 4 1.65 -12.07 -4.45
CA ASN A 4 1.24 -13.42 -4.04
C ASN A 4 2.43 -14.37 -4.19
N ASN A 5 2.63 -15.29 -3.25
CA ASN A 5 3.73 -16.27 -3.30
C ASN A 5 3.40 -17.54 -4.10
N LEU A 6 2.17 -17.66 -4.64
CA LEU A 6 1.65 -18.73 -5.50
C LEU A 6 1.90 -20.16 -4.97
N ARG A 7 2.03 -20.31 -3.65
CA ARG A 7 2.19 -21.62 -3.02
C ARG A 7 0.86 -22.33 -2.85
N SER A 8 0.83 -23.64 -3.10
CA SER A 8 -0.36 -24.48 -2.92
C SER A 8 -0.71 -24.73 -1.44
N SER A 9 0.26 -24.64 -0.53
CA SER A 9 0.06 -24.67 0.93
C SER A 9 0.75 -23.45 1.58
N ASP A 10 0.14 -22.87 2.61
CA ASP A 10 0.56 -21.60 3.24
C ASP A 10 0.80 -20.43 2.24
N ASN A 11 -0.22 -20.15 1.42
CA ASN A 11 -0.20 -19.00 0.52
C ASN A 11 -0.14 -17.69 1.33
N ARG A 12 0.84 -16.84 1.00
CA ARG A 12 0.99 -15.50 1.56
C ARG A 12 0.89 -14.50 0.42
N GLY A 13 -0.11 -13.64 0.52
CA GLY A 13 -0.32 -12.55 -0.42
C GLY A 13 -0.42 -11.21 0.29
N ALA A 14 -0.35 -10.15 -0.52
CA ALA A 14 -0.65 -8.80 -0.09
C ALA A 14 -1.32 -8.02 -1.21
N ILE A 15 -2.29 -7.21 -0.81
CA ILE A 15 -2.95 -6.23 -1.66
C ILE A 15 -2.71 -4.84 -1.08
N GLN A 16 -2.39 -3.90 -1.97
CA GLN A 16 -2.21 -2.50 -1.64
C GLN A 16 -3.00 -1.67 -2.64
N LEU A 17 -3.99 -0.96 -2.15
CA LEU A 17 -4.82 -0.02 -2.90
C LEU A 17 -4.38 1.39 -2.56
N GLY A 18 -4.20 2.22 -3.57
CA GLY A 18 -3.81 3.61 -3.40
C GLY A 18 -4.68 4.49 -4.27
N TRP A 19 -5.26 5.53 -3.69
CA TRP A 19 -6.02 6.55 -4.40
C TRP A 19 -5.42 7.92 -4.10
N SER A 20 -5.03 8.65 -5.14
CA SER A 20 -4.61 10.04 -5.02
C SER A 20 -5.59 10.94 -5.74
N PHE A 21 -5.87 12.11 -5.18
CA PHE A 21 -6.72 13.13 -5.79
C PHE A 21 -6.04 14.51 -5.66
N PRO A 22 -6.15 15.38 -6.68
CA PRO A 22 -5.53 16.70 -6.64
C PRO A 22 -6.22 17.57 -5.57
N ILE A 23 -5.42 18.23 -4.74
CA ILE A 23 -5.89 19.28 -3.82
C ILE A 23 -5.50 20.66 -4.37
N ASN A 24 -4.27 20.78 -4.88
CA ASN A 24 -3.80 21.92 -5.66
C ASN A 24 -2.74 21.45 -6.67
N ASP A 25 -2.16 22.39 -7.43
CA ASP A 25 -1.19 22.10 -8.49
C ASP A 25 0.09 21.39 -8.00
N ARG A 26 0.37 21.41 -6.69
CA ARG A 26 1.60 20.88 -6.08
C ARG A 26 1.36 19.81 -5.01
N ILE A 27 0.11 19.60 -4.61
CA ILE A 27 -0.28 18.75 -3.48
C ILE A 27 -1.46 17.88 -3.91
N GLN A 28 -1.28 16.58 -3.72
CA GLN A 28 -2.32 15.58 -3.89
C GLN A 28 -2.68 15.00 -2.53
N GLY A 29 -3.97 14.90 -2.24
CA GLY A 29 -4.45 14.05 -1.16
C GLY A 29 -4.20 12.59 -1.54
N TYR A 30 -3.80 11.78 -0.58
CA TYR A 30 -3.50 10.37 -0.80
C TYR A 30 -4.11 9.51 0.29
N VAL A 31 -4.78 8.44 -0.14
CA VAL A 31 -5.29 7.38 0.72
C VAL A 31 -4.65 6.06 0.28
N GLU A 32 -4.16 5.30 1.25
CA GLU A 32 -3.59 3.98 1.04
C GLU A 32 -4.27 2.96 1.96
N TYR A 33 -4.61 1.82 1.39
CA TYR A 33 -5.05 0.65 2.13
C TYR A 33 -4.14 -0.52 1.81
N PHE A 34 -3.56 -1.14 2.83
CA PHE A 34 -2.75 -2.34 2.72
C PHE A 34 -3.37 -3.47 3.54
N ASN A 35 -3.40 -4.66 2.95
CA ASN A 35 -3.89 -5.87 3.59
C ASN A 35 -3.05 -7.05 3.11
N GLY A 36 -2.33 -7.70 4.02
CA GLY A 36 -1.53 -8.85 3.66
C GLY A 36 -0.28 -9.07 4.49
N TYR A 37 0.60 -9.91 3.96
CA TYR A 37 1.88 -10.26 4.58
C TYR A 37 3.02 -9.40 4.06
N GLY A 38 3.98 -9.11 4.93
CA GLY A 38 5.20 -8.39 4.56
C GLY A 38 4.98 -6.93 4.19
N GLU A 39 4.16 -6.26 5.00
CA GLU A 39 4.08 -4.80 5.03
C GLU A 39 5.46 -4.14 5.25
N SER A 40 6.29 -4.77 6.09
CA SER A 40 7.68 -4.38 6.37
C SER A 40 8.56 -5.61 6.45
N LEU A 41 9.87 -5.44 6.23
CA LEU A 41 10.87 -6.51 6.37
C LEU A 41 10.86 -7.14 7.77
N ILE A 42 10.60 -6.33 8.80
CA ILE A 42 10.48 -6.80 10.19
C ILE A 42 9.24 -7.70 10.36
N TYR A 43 8.17 -7.42 9.62
CA TYR A 43 6.87 -8.11 9.73
C TYR A 43 6.57 -8.98 8.50
N TYR A 44 7.60 -9.55 7.87
CA TYR A 44 7.46 -10.33 6.64
C TYR A 44 6.52 -11.54 6.77
N ASN A 45 6.42 -12.12 7.97
CA ASN A 45 5.58 -13.27 8.29
C ASN A 45 4.37 -12.93 9.17
N HIS A 46 3.96 -11.66 9.21
CA HIS A 46 2.75 -11.26 9.94
C HIS A 46 1.70 -10.72 8.98
N HIS A 47 0.44 -11.06 9.21
CA HIS A 47 -0.67 -10.49 8.47
C HIS A 47 -1.02 -9.14 9.07
N ALA A 48 -0.92 -8.08 8.27
CA ALA A 48 -1.17 -6.72 8.72
C ALA A 48 -2.25 -6.06 7.86
N HIS A 49 -3.02 -5.19 8.52
CA HIS A 49 -4.00 -4.33 7.89
C HIS A 49 -3.64 -2.89 8.24
N ARG A 50 -3.37 -2.07 7.23
CA ARG A 50 -3.03 -0.65 7.40
C ARG A 50 -3.95 0.20 6.54
N LEU A 51 -4.49 1.26 7.13
CA LEU A 51 -5.12 2.37 6.44
C LEU A 51 -4.30 3.63 6.70
N GLY A 52 -3.82 4.28 5.64
CA GLY A 52 -3.04 5.51 5.69
C GLY A 52 -3.74 6.61 4.92
N ILE A 53 -3.72 7.82 5.47
CA ILE A 53 -4.21 9.03 4.81
C ILE A 53 -3.11 10.08 4.95
N GLY A 54 -2.83 10.81 3.88
CA GLY A 54 -1.82 11.86 3.92
C GLY A 54 -1.81 12.71 2.66
N PHE A 55 -0.71 13.43 2.49
CA PHE A 55 -0.48 14.29 1.35
C PHE A 55 0.74 13.80 0.59
N LYS A 56 0.65 13.82 -0.74
CA LYS A 56 1.76 13.62 -1.66
C LYS A 56 2.11 14.97 -2.26
N LEU A 57 3.39 15.32 -2.18
CA LEU A 57 3.93 16.44 -2.95
C LEU A 57 4.09 15.93 -4.38
N THR A 58 3.32 16.49 -5.29
CA THR A 58 3.50 16.27 -6.72
C THR A 58 4.23 17.50 -7.24
N ASN A 59 5.47 17.30 -7.69
CA ASN A 59 6.13 18.26 -8.54
C ASN A 59 7.02 17.48 -9.49
N TRP A 60 6.45 17.10 -10.63
CA TRP A 60 7.25 16.65 -11.75
C TRP A 60 6.67 17.26 -13.02
N LEU A 61 7.22 18.43 -13.37
CA LEU A 61 6.94 19.29 -14.53
C LEU A 61 5.47 19.56 -14.88
#